data_AF-A0A855X6L1-F1
#
_entry.id   AF-A0A855X6L1-F1
#
_cell.length_a   1.000
_cell.length_b   1.000
_cell.length_c   1.000
_cell.angle_alpha   90.00
_cell.angle_beta   90.00
_cell.angle_gamma   90.00
#
_symmetry.space_group_name_H-M   'P 1'
#
loop_
_entity.id
_entity.type
_entity.pdbx_description
1 polymer ?
#
loop_
_entity_poly.entity_id
_entity_poly.type
_entity_poly.pdbx_seq_one_letter_code
_entity_poly.pdbx_strand_id
1 'polypeptide(L)'
;MIRINKYLSLCGVTSRRGAEALIAEGRVTVNESKLTKTGVIVDETTDIVKVDGVIVAPVEVSVYVLLNKPASVMTTLHDPFKRKTILHFLRKLPHRVYPVGRLDFDTEGVLLLTNDGDLAFRLAHPRYQ
;
A
#
# COMPACT_ATOMS: atom_id res chain seq x y z
N MET A 1 1.64 18.19 1.10
CA MET A 1 3.02 17.72 0.87
C MET A 1 3.26 16.35 1.50
N ILE A 2 3.57 15.34 0.69
CA ILE A 2 3.87 13.97 1.15
C ILE A 2 5.05 13.37 0.38
N ARG A 3 5.72 12.36 0.95
CA ARG A 3 6.76 11.63 0.21
C ARG A 3 6.16 10.90 -0.99
N ILE A 4 6.84 10.94 -2.13
CA ILE A 4 6.41 10.29 -3.38
C ILE A 4 6.07 8.80 -3.18
N ASN A 5 6.82 8.07 -2.34
CA ASN A 5 6.52 6.67 -2.05
C ASN A 5 5.16 6.49 -1.36
N LYS A 6 4.74 7.43 -0.50
CA LYS A 6 3.40 7.46 0.11
C LYS A 6 2.38 7.82 -0.97
N TYR A 7 2.65 8.85 -1.78
CA TYR A 7 1.76 9.29 -2.87
C TYR A 7 1.42 8.15 -3.84
N LEU A 8 2.44 7.47 -4.40
CA LEU A 8 2.24 6.34 -5.32
C LEU A 8 1.50 5.17 -4.66
N SER A 9 1.68 4.97 -3.36
CA SER A 9 0.93 3.97 -2.61
C SER A 9 -0.53 4.35 -2.41
N LEU A 10 -0.84 5.63 -2.20
CA LEU A 10 -2.21 6.14 -2.09
C LEU A 10 -2.93 6.10 -3.45
N CYS A 11 -2.19 6.28 -4.54
CA CYS A 11 -2.71 6.10 -5.90
C CYS A 11 -3.02 4.64 -6.26
N GLY A 12 -2.74 3.69 -5.36
CA GLY A 12 -2.95 2.26 -5.60
C GLY A 12 -1.96 1.62 -6.57
N VAL A 13 -0.94 2.36 -7.05
CA VAL A 13 0.04 1.89 -8.04
C VAL A 13 0.86 0.72 -7.51
N THR A 14 1.39 0.85 -6.29
CA THR A 14 2.24 -0.18 -5.67
C THR A 14 2.37 0.06 -4.17
N SER A 15 3.11 -0.80 -3.46
CA SER A 15 3.46 -0.54 -2.06
C SER A 15 4.49 0.60 -1.95
N ARG A 16 4.64 1.20 -0.75
CA ARG A 16 5.69 2.22 -0.51
C ARG A 16 7.11 1.74 -0.86
N ARG A 17 7.41 0.46 -0.69
CA ARG A 17 8.70 -0.15 -1.09
C ARG A 17 8.77 -0.41 -2.60
N GLY A 18 7.68 -0.91 -3.18
CA GLY A 18 7.61 -1.09 -4.64
C GLY A 18 7.74 0.22 -5.40
N ALA A 19 7.33 1.34 -4.81
CA ALA A 19 7.54 2.67 -5.37
C ALA A 19 9.02 3.01 -5.53
N GLU A 20 9.90 2.53 -4.63
CA GLU A 20 11.35 2.76 -4.76
C GLU A 20 11.91 2.08 -6.00
N ALA A 21 11.43 0.87 -6.32
CA ALA A 21 11.83 0.16 -7.54
C ALA A 21 11.39 0.93 -8.80
N LEU A 22 10.13 1.39 -8.85
CA LEU A 22 9.64 2.18 -9.99
C LEU A 22 10.44 3.48 -10.21
N ILE A 23 10.84 4.14 -9.12
CA ILE A 23 11.67 5.35 -9.18
C ILE A 23 13.07 5.00 -9.68
N ALA A 24 13.68 3.93 -9.15
CA ALA A 24 15.00 3.47 -9.59
C ALA A 24 15.03 3.06 -11.08
N GLU A 25 13.94 2.48 -11.58
CA GLU A 25 13.74 2.14 -12.99
C GLU A 25 13.48 3.37 -13.88
N GLY A 26 13.34 4.57 -13.30
CA GLY A 26 13.09 5.81 -14.04
C GLY A 26 11.69 5.88 -14.67
N ARG A 27 10.73 5.14 -14.10
CA ARG A 27 9.34 5.03 -14.59
C ARG A 27 8.40 6.09 -14.02
N VAL A 28 8.87 6.83 -13.01
CA VAL A 28 8.11 7.88 -12.34
C VAL A 28 8.57 9.24 -12.83
N THR A 29 7.62 10.10 -13.20
CA THR A 29 7.87 11.51 -13.51
C THR A 29 7.03 12.42 -12.61
N VAL A 30 7.59 13.57 -12.25
CA VAL A 30 6.91 14.62 -11.51
C VAL A 30 7.09 15.91 -12.30
N ASN A 31 6.00 16.58 -12.68
CA ASN A 31 6.02 17.79 -13.51
C ASN A 31 6.90 17.61 -14.76
N GLU A 32 6.67 16.49 -15.47
CA GLU A 32 7.38 16.08 -16.70
C GLU A 32 8.87 15.73 -16.54
N SER A 33 9.43 15.89 -15.34
CA SER A 33 10.81 15.53 -15.04
C SER A 33 10.90 14.12 -14.48
N LYS A 34 11.79 13.29 -15.03
CA LYS A 34 12.06 11.95 -14.50
C LYS A 34 12.63 12.03 -13.09
N LEU A 35 12.02 11.26 -12.20
CA LEU A 35 12.48 11.16 -10.83
C LEU A 35 13.63 10.15 -10.74
N THR A 36 14.81 10.61 -10.31
CA THR A 36 16.01 9.77 -10.18
C THR A 36 16.45 9.55 -8.73
N LYS A 37 15.84 10.27 -7.78
CA LYS A 37 16.19 10.21 -6.35
C LYS A 37 14.99 9.77 -5.52
N THR A 38 15.25 8.94 -4.52
CA THR A 38 14.25 8.59 -3.50
C THR A 38 14.07 9.73 -2.50
N GLY A 39 12.94 9.72 -1.79
CA GLY A 39 12.68 10.67 -0.70
C GLY A 39 12.13 12.03 -1.12
N VAL A 40 11.87 12.25 -2.41
CA VAL A 40 11.23 13.47 -2.92
C VAL A 40 9.84 13.65 -2.30
N ILE A 41 9.52 14.91 -1.99
CA ILE A 41 8.24 15.35 -1.47
C ILE A 41 7.47 15.94 -2.66
N VAL A 42 6.20 15.56 -2.78
CA VAL A 42 5.28 16.09 -3.77
C VAL A 42 4.12 16.79 -3.07
N ASP A 43 3.62 17.83 -3.71
CA ASP A 43 2.35 18.45 -3.35
C ASP A 43 1.20 17.76 -4.08
N GLU A 44 0.24 17.24 -3.31
CA GLU A 44 -0.89 16.48 -3.84
C GLU A 44 -1.84 17.34 -4.68
N THR A 45 -1.82 18.66 -4.48
CA THR A 45 -2.74 19.60 -5.12
C THR A 45 -2.18 20.25 -6.37
N THR A 46 -0.85 20.35 -6.48
CA THR A 46 -0.20 21.08 -7.57
C THR A 46 0.72 20.23 -8.44
N ASP A 47 1.35 19.18 -7.90
CA ASP A 47 2.29 18.38 -8.68
C ASP A 47 1.57 17.32 -9.52
N ILE A 48 1.99 17.21 -10.78
CA ILE A 48 1.50 16.17 -11.69
C ILE A 48 2.47 15.00 -11.66
N VAL A 49 2.03 13.90 -11.06
CA VAL A 49 2.80 12.65 -11.00
C VAL A 49 2.31 11.70 -12.09
N LYS A 50 3.24 11.16 -12.88
CA LYS A 50 2.96 10.11 -13.87
C LYS A 50 3.81 8.88 -13.63
N VAL A 51 3.22 7.71 -13.85
CA VAL A 51 3.92 6.41 -13.89
C VAL A 51 3.74 5.84 -15.29
N ASP A 52 4.84 5.53 -15.96
CA ASP A 52 4.85 5.07 -17.36
C ASP A 52 4.06 5.99 -18.32
N GLY A 53 4.11 7.30 -18.06
CA GLY A 53 3.42 8.33 -18.84
C GLY A 53 1.95 8.55 -18.49
N VAL A 54 1.35 7.73 -17.61
CA VAL A 54 -0.04 7.87 -17.17
C VAL A 54 -0.11 8.67 -15.88
N ILE A 55 -0.97 9.69 -15.83
CA ILE A 55 -1.22 10.48 -14.60
C ILE A 55 -1.85 9.57 -13.54
N VAL A 56 -1.30 9.61 -12.33
CA VAL A 56 -1.82 8.86 -11.18
C VAL A 56 -2.27 9.83 -10.11
N ALA A 57 -3.38 9.52 -9.45
CA ALA A 57 -3.96 10.32 -8.38
C ALA A 57 -4.38 9.43 -7.20
N PRO A 58 -4.38 9.94 -5.95
CA PRO A 58 -4.82 9.19 -4.79
C PRO A 58 -6.23 8.62 -4.96
N VAL A 59 -6.44 7.40 -4.47
CA VAL A 59 -7.77 6.80 -4.41
C VAL A 59 -8.55 7.50 -3.29
N GLU A 60 -9.64 8.20 -3.63
CA GLU A 60 -10.45 8.94 -2.65
C GLU A 60 -11.32 8.03 -1.76
N VAL A 61 -11.57 6.80 -2.20
CA VAL A 61 -12.44 5.86 -1.48
C VAL A 61 -11.64 5.11 -0.41
N SER A 62 -11.93 5.38 0.85
CA SER A 62 -11.46 4.55 1.97
C SER A 62 -12.19 3.22 2.02
N VAL A 63 -11.44 2.13 2.12
CA VAL A 63 -11.95 0.75 2.19
C VAL A 63 -11.56 0.14 3.53
N TYR A 64 -12.53 -0.47 4.20
CA TYR A 64 -12.33 -1.18 5.46
C TYR A 64 -12.95 -2.56 5.36
N VAL A 65 -12.15 -3.60 5.59
CA VAL A 65 -12.57 -5.00 5.47
C VAL A 65 -12.20 -5.72 6.76
N LEU A 66 -13.17 -6.39 7.38
CA LEU A 66 -12.91 -7.33 8.45
C LEU A 66 -12.85 -8.74 7.86
N LEU A 67 -11.69 -9.37 8.00
CA LEU A 67 -11.47 -10.75 7.62
C LEU A 67 -11.40 -11.60 8.89
N ASN A 68 -12.26 -12.60 9.01
CA ASN A 68 -11.99 -13.69 9.93
C ASN A 68 -10.94 -14.61 9.29
N LYS A 69 -9.68 -14.39 9.63
CA LYS A 69 -8.54 -15.11 9.06
C LYS A 69 -8.51 -16.53 9.63
N PRO A 70 -8.52 -17.58 8.78
CA PRO A 70 -8.35 -18.96 9.26
C PRO A 70 -6.87 -19.26 9.60
N ALA A 71 -6.64 -20.36 10.32
CA ALA A 71 -5.31 -20.88 10.57
C ALA A 71 -4.64 -21.32 9.26
N SER A 72 -3.32 -21.50 9.34
CA SER A 72 -2.48 -21.92 8.21
C SER A 72 -2.53 -20.96 7.01
N VAL A 73 -2.72 -19.67 7.27
CA VAL A 73 -2.69 -18.60 6.27
C VAL A 73 -1.71 -17.52 6.72
N MET A 74 -0.81 -17.10 5.82
CA MET A 74 0.15 -16.02 6.10
C MET A 74 -0.52 -14.64 6.01
N THR A 75 -0.30 -13.79 7.00
CA THR A 75 -0.68 -12.37 6.98
C THR A 75 0.34 -11.54 6.18
N THR A 76 0.40 -11.79 4.87
CA THR A 76 1.24 -11.06 3.91
C THR A 76 0.56 -10.95 2.55
N LEU A 77 0.90 -9.91 1.78
CA LEU A 77 0.46 -9.73 0.39
C LEU A 77 1.45 -10.31 -0.63
N HIS A 78 2.64 -10.71 -0.19
CA HIS A 78 3.67 -11.32 -1.02
C HIS A 78 4.41 -12.39 -0.21
N ASP A 79 4.48 -13.62 -0.74
CA ASP A 79 5.24 -14.71 -0.13
C ASP A 79 6.16 -15.38 -1.15
N PRO A 80 7.49 -15.32 -0.99
CA PRO A 80 8.43 -15.92 -1.93
C PRO A 80 8.36 -17.45 -1.94
N PHE A 81 7.86 -18.07 -0.87
CA PHE A 81 7.75 -19.52 -0.72
C PHE A 81 6.39 -20.08 -1.20
N LYS A 82 5.56 -19.24 -1.84
CA LYS A 82 4.25 -19.62 -2.41
C LYS A 82 3.28 -20.28 -1.41
N ARG A 83 3.39 -19.95 -0.13
CA ARG A 83 2.43 -20.38 0.90
C ARG A 83 1.08 -19.69 0.70
N LYS A 84 0.03 -20.27 1.29
CA LYS A 84 -1.30 -19.65 1.30
C LYS A 84 -1.24 -18.34 2.09
N THR A 85 -1.68 -17.25 1.48
CA THR A 85 -1.68 -15.92 2.11
C THR A 85 -3.08 -15.31 2.12
N ILE A 86 -3.24 -14.24 2.91
CA ILE A 86 -4.49 -13.47 2.94
C ILE A 86 -4.89 -12.93 1.56
N LEU A 87 -3.95 -12.76 0.63
CA LEU A 87 -4.20 -12.28 -0.73
C LEU A 87 -5.26 -13.11 -1.47
N HIS A 88 -5.35 -14.41 -1.18
CA HIS A 88 -6.36 -15.30 -1.75
C HIS A 88 -7.79 -14.80 -1.51
N PHE A 89 -8.05 -14.21 -0.33
CA PHE A 89 -9.36 -13.71 0.06
C PHE A 89 -9.66 -12.30 -0.48
N LEU A 90 -8.64 -11.58 -0.96
CA LEU A 90 -8.76 -10.17 -1.37
C LEU A 90 -9.01 -9.98 -2.87
N ARG A 91 -8.98 -11.06 -3.68
CA ARG A 91 -9.01 -10.99 -5.14
C ARG A 91 -10.26 -10.33 -5.74
N LYS A 92 -11.35 -10.22 -4.95
CA LYS A 92 -12.62 -9.63 -5.37
C LYS A 92 -12.80 -8.17 -4.94
N LEU A 93 -11.82 -7.59 -4.24
CA LEU A 93 -11.93 -6.21 -3.77
C LEU A 93 -11.58 -5.23 -4.90
N PRO A 94 -12.34 -4.13 -5.06
CA PRO A 94 -12.11 -3.14 -6.12
C PRO A 94 -10.83 -2.32 -5.89
N HIS A 95 -10.35 -2.24 -4.65
CA HIS A 95 -9.18 -1.46 -4.26
C HIS A 95 -8.17 -2.30 -3.49
N ARG A 96 -6.89 -1.94 -3.63
CA ARG A 96 -5.78 -2.57 -2.91
C ARG A 96 -5.84 -2.22 -1.43
N VAL A 97 -6.06 -3.22 -0.58
CA VAL A 97 -6.00 -3.09 0.88
C VAL A 97 -4.80 -3.83 1.46
N TYR A 98 -4.42 -3.51 2.69
CA TYR A 98 -3.34 -4.15 3.44
C TYR A 98 -3.78 -4.38 4.91
N PRO A 99 -3.22 -5.39 5.59
CA PRO A 99 -3.60 -5.70 6.95
C PRO A 99 -3.18 -4.61 7.93
N VAL A 100 -4.03 -4.33 8.91
CA VAL A 100 -3.74 -3.52 10.09
C VAL A 100 -3.20 -4.47 11.16
N GLY A 101 -1.90 -4.40 11.42
CA GLY A 101 -1.23 -5.38 12.27
C GLY A 101 -1.07 -6.74 11.58
N ARG A 102 -0.85 -7.79 12.38
CA ARG A 102 -0.68 -9.16 11.90
C ARG A 102 -1.28 -10.17 12.86
N LEU A 103 -1.82 -11.25 12.30
CA LEU A 103 -2.02 -12.51 13.01
C LEU A 103 -0.98 -13.52 12.52
N ASP A 104 -0.48 -14.34 13.43
CA ASP A 104 0.49 -15.39 13.11
C ASP A 104 -0.14 -16.49 12.24
N PHE A 105 0.71 -17.37 11.71
CA PHE A 105 0.31 -18.34 10.70
C PHE A 105 -0.78 -19.29 11.21
N ASP A 106 -0.58 -19.78 12.43
CA ASP A 106 -1.42 -20.67 13.22
C ASP A 106 -2.58 -19.96 13.94
N THR A 107 -2.54 -18.63 14.07
CA THR A 107 -3.60 -17.85 14.72
C THR A 107 -4.80 -17.62 13.81
N GLU A 108 -6.00 -17.82 14.37
CA GLU A 108 -7.28 -17.46 13.76
C GLU A 108 -7.85 -16.17 14.34
N GLY A 109 -8.76 -15.53 13.61
CA GLY A 109 -9.60 -14.47 14.16
C GLY A 109 -9.66 -13.21 13.31
N VAL A 110 -10.11 -12.13 13.94
CA VAL A 110 -10.41 -10.87 13.26
C VAL A 110 -9.14 -10.15 12.85
N LEU A 111 -9.02 -9.89 11.56
CA LEU A 111 -7.98 -9.07 10.95
C LEU A 111 -8.63 -7.94 10.15
N LEU A 112 -8.35 -6.69 10.55
CA LEU A 112 -8.75 -5.52 9.78
C LEU A 112 -7.81 -5.33 8.59
N LEU A 113 -8.36 -5.04 7.43
CA LEU A 113 -7.62 -4.60 6.25
C LEU A 113 -8.16 -3.26 5.76
N THR A 114 -7.27 -2.38 5.32
CA THR A 114 -7.65 -1.08 4.79
C THR A 114 -6.66 -0.56 3.76
N ASN A 115 -7.06 0.41 2.94
CA ASN A 115 -6.17 1.24 2.15
C ASN A 115 -5.79 2.55 2.86
N ASP A 116 -6.41 2.86 4.00
CA ASP A 116 -6.13 4.02 4.85
C ASP A 116 -4.88 3.80 5.71
N GLY A 117 -3.77 4.40 5.28
CA GLY A 117 -2.47 4.17 5.91
C GLY A 117 -2.30 4.88 7.23
N ASP A 118 -3.00 6.00 7.40
CA ASP A 118 -2.90 6.79 8.61
C ASP A 118 -3.72 6.15 9.73
N LEU A 119 -4.91 5.60 9.43
CA LEU A 119 -5.65 4.75 10.37
C LEU A 119 -4.87 3.48 10.71
N ALA A 120 -4.39 2.75 9.70
CA ALA A 120 -3.64 1.52 9.93
C ALA A 120 -2.43 1.74 10.84
N PHE A 121 -1.71 2.83 10.63
CA PHE A 121 -0.58 3.22 11.46
C PHE A 121 -1.00 3.59 12.89
N ARG A 122 -2.08 4.36 13.06
CA ARG A 122 -2.58 4.73 14.39
C ARG A 122 -2.99 3.52 15.22
N LEU A 123 -3.70 2.56 14.62
CA LEU A 123 -4.19 1.37 15.32
C LEU A 123 -3.09 0.36 15.66
N ALA A 124 -2.05 0.25 14.83
CA ALA A 124 -1.02 -0.76 15.01
C ALA A 124 0.22 -0.28 15.78
N HIS A 125 0.42 1.04 15.91
CA HIS A 125 1.66 1.57 16.49
C HIS A 125 1.55 1.74 18.01
N PRO A 126 2.47 1.14 18.82
CA PRO A 126 2.38 1.12 20.29
C PRO A 126 2.30 2.51 20.96
N ARG A 127 2.86 3.54 20.31
CA ARG A 127 2.81 4.94 20.81
C ARG A 127 1.39 5.51 21.01
N TYR A 128 0.37 4.88 20.43
CA TYR A 128 -1.03 5.32 20.52
C TYR A 128 -1.83 4.48 21.51
N GLN A 129 -1.15 3.68 22.33
CA GLN A 129 -1.72 2.82 23.35
C GLN A 129 -1.70 3.51 24.72
#